data_AF-A0A451CQ57-F1
#
_entry.id   AF-A0A451CQ57-F1
#
_cell.length_a   1.000
_cell.length_b   1.000
_cell.length_c   1.000
_cell.angle_alpha   90.00
_cell.angle_beta   90.00
_cell.angle_gamma   90.00
#
_symmetry.space_group_name_H-M   'P 1'
#
loop_
_entity.id
_entity.type
_entity.pdbx_description
1 polymer ?
#
loop_
_entity_poly.entity_id
_entity_poly.type
_entity_poly.pdbx_seq_one_letter_code
_entity_poly.pdbx_strand_id
1 'polypeptide(L)' 'MITTAPSEFKDHFSSYVEQASEQDIVLEDHGRHVAILTELADEDEYLEYRLLDDPQFQRIIEEARKDASAGRVTRLEDLE' A
#
# COMPACT_ATOMS: atom_id res chain seq x y z
N MET A 1 2.63 12.04 -9.90
CA MET A 1 3.38 10.84 -10.28
C MET A 1 4.42 11.20 -11.31
N ILE A 2 5.69 10.94 -11.01
CA ILE A 2 6.82 11.11 -11.93
C ILE A 2 7.56 9.79 -12.10
N THR A 3 8.28 9.64 -13.21
CA THR A 3 8.99 8.41 -13.55
C THR A 3 10.50 8.66 -13.63
N THR A 4 11.30 7.74 -13.09
CA THR A 4 12.77 7.83 -13.16
C THR A 4 13.41 6.46 -13.37
N ALA A 5 14.65 6.43 -13.86
CA ALA A 5 15.43 5.22 -14.01
C ALA A 5 16.07 4.81 -12.67
N PRO A 6 16.28 3.51 -12.38
CA PRO A 6 16.93 3.05 -11.15
C PRO A 6 18.33 3.63 -10.89
N SER A 7 19.11 3.90 -11.93
CA SER A 7 20.44 4.51 -11.80
C SER A 7 20.35 5.97 -11.33
N GLU A 8 19.45 6.75 -11.93
CA GLU A 8 19.22 8.15 -11.58
C GLU A 8 18.67 8.27 -10.15
N PHE A 9 17.72 7.40 -9.80
CA PHE A 9 17.18 7.30 -8.45
C PHE A 9 18.27 7.04 -7.40
N LYS A 10 19.20 6.11 -7.70
CA LYS A 10 20.30 5.77 -6.81
C LYS A 10 21.25 6.95 -6.59
N ASP A 11 21.55 7.70 -7.65
CA ASP A 11 22.50 8.82 -7.58
C ASP A 11 21.90 10.06 -6.90
N HIS A 12 20.56 10.18 -6.88
CA HIS A 12 19.81 11.32 -6.33
C HIS A 12 18.79 10.93 -5.24
N PHE A 13 19.05 9.84 -4.51
CA PHE A 13 18.09 9.25 -3.56
C PHE A 13 17.41 10.27 -2.63
N SER A 14 18.19 11.11 -1.94
CA SER A 14 17.63 12.08 -0.99
C SER A 14 16.67 13.08 -1.64
N SER A 15 16.94 13.53 -2.87
CA SER A 15 16.05 14.46 -3.58
C SER A 15 14.73 13.79 -3.96
N TYR A 16 14.77 12.50 -4.32
CA TYR A 16 13.56 11.74 -4.60
C TYR A 16 12.77 11.44 -3.34
N VAL A 17 13.42 11.21 -2.20
CA VAL A 17 12.71 11.06 -0.91
C VAL A 17 11.95 12.34 -0.54
N GLU A 18 12.57 13.51 -0.72
CA GLU A 18 11.87 14.79 -0.50
C GLU A 18 10.68 14.95 -1.46
N GLN A 19 10.85 14.64 -2.75
CA GLN A 19 9.78 14.70 -3.74
C GLN A 19 8.65 13.70 -3.48
N ALA A 20 8.95 12.55 -2.88
CA ALA A 20 7.96 11.52 -2.55
C ALA A 20 6.90 12.02 -1.57
N SER A 21 7.21 13.06 -0.78
CA SER A 21 6.24 13.68 0.13
C SER A 21 5.11 14.44 -0.56
N GLU A 22 5.34 14.86 -1.81
CA GLU A 22 4.33 15.56 -2.60
C GLU A 22 3.58 14.62 -3.54
N GLN A 23 4.24 13.54 -3.98
CA GLN A 23 3.70 12.60 -4.96
C GLN A 23 4.56 11.34 -5.14
N ASP A 24 3.91 10.23 -5.46
CA ASP A 24 4.57 8.97 -5.81
C ASP A 24 5.56 9.11 -6.97
N ILE A 25 6.67 8.39 -6.85
CA ILE A 25 7.71 8.25 -7.86
C ILE A 25 7.76 6.81 -8.33
N VAL A 26 7.60 6.58 -9.62
CA VAL A 26 7.67 5.26 -10.23
C VAL A 26 9.06 5.06 -10.82
N LEU A 27 9.72 3.97 -10.44
CA LEU A 27 10.96 3.56 -11.08
C LEU A 27 10.62 2.73 -12.32
N GLU A 28 11.20 3.12 -13.46
CA GLU A 28 11.03 2.44 -14.73
C GLU A 28 12.38 1.93 -15.27
N ASP A 29 12.39 0.68 -15.70
CA ASP A 29 13.50 0.07 -16.41
C ASP A 29 13.02 -0.38 -17.80
N HIS A 30 13.58 0.22 -18.86
CA HIS A 30 13.27 -0.12 -20.25
C HIS A 30 11.75 -0.14 -20.58
N GLY A 31 10.99 0.88 -20.16
CA GLY A 31 9.54 0.95 -20.42
C GLY A 31 8.68 0.12 -19.47
N ARG A 32 9.26 -0.50 -18.43
CA ARG A 32 8.55 -1.30 -17.44
C ARG A 32 8.67 -0.68 -16.05
N HIS A 33 7.55 -0.46 -15.37
CA HIS A 33 7.56 -0.09 -13.95
C HIS A 33 8.13 -1.24 -13.11
N VAL A 34 9.14 -0.96 -12.30
CA VAL A 34 9.86 -1.95 -11.49
C VAL A 34 9.72 -1.71 -9.98
N ALA A 35 9.47 -0.48 -9.56
CA ALA A 35 9.26 -0.13 -8.16
C ALA A 35 8.51 1.21 -8.04
N ILE A 36 8.00 1.50 -6.85
CA ILE A 36 7.39 2.77 -6.48
C ILE A 36 8.05 3.24 -5.19
N LEU A 37 8.41 4.52 -5.12
CA LEU A 37 8.72 5.22 -3.89
C LEU A 37 7.49 6.08 -3.54
N THR A 38 6.91 5.82 -2.38
CA THR A 38 5.82 6.59 -1.79
C THR A 38 6.24 7.04 -0.40
N GLU A 39 5.78 8.20 0.04
CA GLU A 39 5.82 8.54 1.45
C GLU A 39 4.87 7.62 2.23
N LEU A 40 5.22 7.38 3.49
CA LEU A 40 4.33 6.83 4.51
C LEU A 40 4.23 7.91 5.59
N ALA A 41 3.05 8.51 5.74
CA ALA A 41 2.83 9.70 6.55
C ALA A 41 2.95 9.41 8.05
N ASP A 42 2.53 8.22 8.49
CA ASP A 42 2.56 7.81 9.89
C ASP A 42 2.62 6.29 10.08
N GLU A 43 2.64 5.88 11.35
CA GLU A 43 2.67 4.47 11.75
C GLU A 43 1.39 3.72 11.36
N ASP A 44 0.24 4.41 11.28
CA ASP A 44 -1.03 3.79 10.91
C ASP A 44 -1.03 3.46 9.41
N GLU A 45 -0.56 4.36 8.55
CA GLU A 45 -0.41 4.12 7.13
C GLU A 45 0.62 3.01 6.83
N TYR A 46 1.74 2.99 7.57
CA TYR A 46 2.69 1.88 7.47
C TYR A 46 2.06 0.54 7.90
N LEU A 47 1.27 0.54 8.97
CA LEU A 47 0.56 -0.65 9.42
C LEU A 47 -0.46 -1.13 8.38
N GLU A 48 -1.22 -0.21 7.78
CA GLU A 48 -2.17 -0.51 6.69
C GLU A 48 -1.46 -1.13 5.49
N TYR A 49 -0.35 -0.54 5.03
CA TYR A 49 0.48 -1.08 3.94
C TYR A 49 0.90 -2.54 4.23
N ARG A 50 1.34 -2.80 5.46
CA ARG A 50 1.75 -4.14 5.91
C ARG A 50 0.58 -5.12 5.97
N LEU A 51 -0.58 -4.69 6.45
CA LEU A 51 -1.78 -5.53 6.58
C LEU A 51 -2.36 -5.92 5.22
N LEU A 52 -2.38 -4.98 4.26
CA LEU A 52 -2.90 -5.24 2.92
C LEU A 52 -2.09 -6.29 2.15
N ASP A 53 -0.78 -6.42 2.44
CA ASP A 53 0.10 -7.43 1.85
C ASP A 53 0.15 -8.74 2.67
N ASP A 54 -0.47 -8.79 3.86
CA ASP A 54 -0.43 -9.98 4.70
C ASP A 54 -1.42 -11.07 4.22
N PRO A 55 -0.95 -12.26 3.81
CA PRO A 55 -1.84 -13.30 3.28
C PRO A 55 -2.81 -13.89 4.32
N GLN A 56 -2.52 -13.77 5.62
CA GLN A 56 -3.44 -14.22 6.67
C GLN A 56 -4.58 -13.20 6.83
N PHE A 57 -4.25 -11.90 6.84
CA PHE A 57 -5.23 -10.83 6.86
C PHE A 57 -6.15 -10.90 5.64
N GLN A 58 -5.59 -11.09 4.44
CA GLN A 58 -6.38 -11.26 3.22
C GLN A 58 -7.38 -12.42 3.34
N ARG A 59 -6.96 -13.57 3.87
CA ARG A 59 -7.87 -14.72 4.12
C ARG A 59 -8.99 -14.38 5.10
N ILE A 60 -8.67 -13.69 6.20
CA ILE A 60 -9.67 -13.26 7.18
C ILE A 60 -10.73 -12.36 6.51
N ILE A 61 -10.29 -11.40 5.68
CA ILE A 61 -11.20 -10.51 4.96
C ILE A 61 -12.07 -11.28 3.95
N GLU A 62 -11.50 -12.24 3.22
CA GLU A 62 -12.24 -13.10 2.30
C GLU A 62 -13.32 -13.93 3.02
N GLU A 63 -12.97 -14.55 4.15
CA GLU A 63 -13.91 -15.30 4.98
C GLU A 63 -15.01 -14.40 5.55
N ALA A 64 -14.65 -13.23 6.09
CA ALA A 64 -15.61 -12.25 6.60
C ALA A 64 -16.60 -11.78 5.53
N ARG A 65 -16.13 -11.54 4.29
CA ARG A 65 -16.99 -11.19 3.14
C ARG A 65 -17.94 -12.34 2.76
N LYS A 66 -17.45 -13.57 2.80
CA LYS A 66 -18.27 -14.78 2.56
C LYS A 66 -19.32 -14.98 3.66
N ASP A 67 -19.00 -14.65 4.90
CA ASP A 67 -19.93 -14.70 6.02
C ASP A 67 -20.99 -13.60 5.90
N ALA A 68 -20.58 -12.37 5.62
CA ALA A 68 -21.49 -11.25 5.39
C ALA A 68 -22.48 -11.52 4.25
N SER A 69 -22.01 -11.99 3.10
CA SER A 69 -22.89 -12.32 1.97
C SER A 69 -23.87 -13.46 2.27
N ALA A 70 -23.53 -14.35 3.22
CA ALA A 70 -24.38 -15.43 3.67
C ALA A 70 -25.25 -15.08 4.90
N GLY A 71 -25.22 -13.82 5.35
CA GLY A 71 -25.96 -13.36 6.53
C GLY A 71 -25.43 -13.86 7.87
N ARG A 72 -24.20 -14.42 7.91
CA ARG A 72 -23.51 -14.84 9.14
C ARG A 72 -22.80 -13.65 9.81
N VAL A 73 -23.53 -12.58 10.06
CA VAL A 73 -23.01 -11.36 10.68
C VAL A 73 -23.90 -10.92 11.83
N THR A 74 -23.28 -10.33 12.85
CA THR A 74 -23.99 -9.65 13.95
C THR A 74 -24.06 -8.17 13.61
N ARG A 75 -25.23 -7.54 13.80
CA ARG A 75 -25.33 -6.10 13.60
C ARG A 75 -24.63 -5.39 14.75
N LEU A 76 -24.08 -4.21 14.45
CA LEU A 76 -23.37 -3.42 15.47
C LEU A 76 -24.29 -3.05 16.64
N GLU A 77 -25.58 -2.79 16.39
CA GLU A 77 -26.55 -2.51 17.45
C GLU A 77 -26.86 -3.71 18.36
N ASP A 78 -26.54 -4.94 17.94
CA ASP A 78 -26.76 -6.16 18.71
C ASP A 78 -25.53 -6.54 19.55
N LEU A 79 -24.44 -5.76 19.48
CA LEU A 79 -23.23 -5.93 20.29
C LEU A 79 -23.36 -5.11 21.60
N GLU A 80 -23.11 -5.74 22.75
CA GLU A 80 -23.11 -5.09 24.08
C GLU A 80 -21.89 -4.18 24.32
#